data_AF-A0A841HZR1-F1
#
_entry.id   AF-A0A841HZR1-F1
#
_cell.length_a   1.000
_cell.length_b   1.000
_cell.length_c   1.000
_cell.angle_alpha   90.00
_cell.angle_beta   90.00
_cell.angle_gamma   90.00
#
_symmetry.space_group_name_H-M   'P 1'
#
loop_
_entity.id
_entity.type
_entity.pdbx_description
1 polymer ?
#
loop_
_entity_poly.entity_id
_entity_poly.type
_entity_poly.pdbx_seq_one_letter_code
_entity_poly.pdbx_strand_id
1 'polypeptide(L)'
;MNARLFPIALLLSVASAQPAAQGILPQDEPDAVLRRLLHNLSQGQVQAALSDVSGAVTHEGTPQAWRAQLGQLRGLRITQLEAYRQTLWRPGFREYKLVFTLPRAGSGFEAGVNRLYLGMEQRGTGPWKLSEWSRTPLPRLKVLSGDTLRANSPVVLEAYGFPKGAAVEASFGPPEAEVFAPYARATADAQGRARLAFVMPATLPMPTETYRMPDGSTRSVPARDLPILETELVLMAYTPGFRHKAVSPVLPYRLVLSERDLGGRFAQPGLAFRYPPAYRAEATPEGARVLEVHALDAVEAVTLRRLPRAMAGAGLTSAEYARRLGALHPDLFGAAARLEVEGHEDTRTPGVAAWRGLLSVDGTQQVVYSVVCPQSVWVVTAQQPYVPVQDALVRSLEVGGCR
;
A
#
# COMPACT_ATOMS: atom_id res chain seq x y z
N MET A 1 22.96 -11.57 -18.97
CA MET A 1 23.25 -10.77 -17.76
C MET A 1 24.41 -9.83 -18.05
N ASN A 2 24.20 -8.52 -17.96
CA ASN A 2 25.21 -7.51 -18.29
C ASN A 2 26.29 -7.45 -17.20
N ALA A 3 27.54 -7.77 -17.56
CA ALA A 3 28.73 -7.67 -16.70
C ALA A 3 29.08 -6.24 -16.22
N ARG A 4 28.19 -5.26 -16.45
CA ARG A 4 28.34 -3.84 -16.08
C ARG A 4 27.57 -3.44 -14.82
N LEU A 5 26.78 -4.35 -14.21
CA LEU A 5 25.92 -4.08 -13.05
C LEU A 5 26.40 -4.74 -11.73
N PHE A 6 27.46 -5.54 -11.78
CA PHE A 6 27.92 -6.34 -10.63
C PHE A 6 28.47 -5.54 -9.43
N PRO A 7 29.19 -4.40 -9.58
CA PRO A 7 29.54 -3.55 -8.43
C PRO A 7 28.34 -2.93 -7.70
N ILE A 8 27.21 -2.80 -8.41
CA ILE A 8 26.04 -2.02 -8.00
C ILE A 8 25.12 -2.87 -7.13
N ALA A 9 24.91 -4.13 -7.48
CA ALA A 9 24.14 -5.09 -6.67
C ALA A 9 24.79 -5.41 -5.31
N LEU A 10 26.09 -5.14 -5.18
CA LEU A 10 26.91 -5.66 -4.08
C LEU A 10 27.20 -4.64 -2.96
N LEU A 11 27.19 -3.34 -3.29
CA LEU A 11 27.05 -2.27 -2.29
C LEU A 11 25.70 -2.35 -1.56
N LEU A 12 24.66 -2.77 -2.28
CA LEU A 12 23.30 -2.97 -1.76
C LEU A 12 23.18 -4.18 -0.81
N SER A 13 23.88 -5.29 -1.08
CA SER A 13 23.80 -6.51 -0.24
C SER A 13 24.50 -6.39 1.12
N VAL A 14 25.48 -5.49 1.26
CA VAL A 14 26.18 -5.24 2.53
C VAL A 14 25.43 -4.24 3.41
N ALA A 15 24.62 -3.34 2.82
CA ALA A 15 23.77 -2.42 3.58
C ALA A 15 22.52 -3.10 4.17
N SER A 16 22.06 -4.21 3.57
CA SER A 16 20.84 -4.94 3.97
C SER A 16 21.04 -5.98 5.07
N ALA A 17 22.28 -6.40 5.34
CA ALA A 17 22.59 -7.39 6.37
C ALA A 17 23.32 -6.73 7.54
N GLN A 18 22.59 -6.31 8.59
CA GLN A 18 23.04 -6.43 9.99
C GLN A 18 22.05 -5.85 11.03
N PRO A 19 22.12 -6.35 12.29
CA PRO A 19 21.28 -5.94 13.40
C PRO A 19 21.73 -4.59 13.98
N ALA A 20 20.83 -3.97 14.77
CA ALA A 20 21.05 -2.70 15.45
C ALA A 20 22.28 -2.75 16.38
N ALA A 21 23.42 -2.24 15.92
CA ALA A 21 24.57 -2.00 16.78
C ALA A 21 24.31 -0.72 17.60
N GLN A 22 24.13 -0.92 18.90
CA GLN A 22 24.05 0.15 19.90
C GLN A 22 25.40 0.83 20.04
N GLY A 23 25.58 1.93 19.32
CA GLY A 23 26.70 2.85 19.48
C GLY A 23 26.28 4.18 18.90
N ILE A 24 25.98 5.15 19.76
CA ILE A 24 25.60 6.51 19.36
C ILE A 24 26.88 7.19 18.85
N LEU A 25 27.22 6.95 17.58
CA LEU A 25 28.16 7.78 16.85
C LEU A 25 27.51 9.16 16.62
N PRO A 26 28.27 10.27 16.68
CA PRO A 26 27.76 11.56 16.24
C PRO A 26 27.23 11.43 14.81
N GLN A 27 25.95 11.73 14.62
CA GLN A 27 25.28 11.59 13.32
C GLN A 27 25.71 12.73 12.42
N ASP A 28 26.80 12.54 11.71
CA ASP A 28 27.18 13.42 10.62
C ASP A 28 26.03 13.53 9.62
N GLU A 29 25.73 14.75 9.18
CA GLU A 29 24.82 15.00 8.06
C GLU A 29 25.29 14.18 6.83
N PRO A 30 24.37 13.70 5.98
CA PRO A 30 24.71 12.81 4.87
C PRO A 30 25.74 13.42 3.89
N ASP A 31 25.78 14.75 3.78
CA ASP A 31 26.78 15.46 2.98
C ASP A 31 28.20 15.28 3.56
N ALA A 32 28.36 15.30 4.88
CA ALA A 32 29.65 15.09 5.54
C ALA A 32 30.12 13.63 5.38
N VAL A 33 29.21 12.66 5.49
CA VAL A 33 29.49 11.24 5.21
C VAL A 33 29.95 11.05 3.76
N LEU A 34 29.25 11.64 2.79
CA LEU A 34 29.61 11.58 1.38
C LEU A 34 30.95 12.25 1.08
N ARG A 35 31.23 13.42 1.67
CA ARG A 35 32.51 14.11 1.48
C ARG A 35 33.67 13.28 2.01
N ARG A 36 33.53 12.65 3.18
CA ARG A 36 34.56 11.78 3.77
C ARG A 36 34.80 10.54 2.93
N LEU A 37 33.72 9.86 2.50
CA LEU A 37 33.78 8.74 1.55
C LEU A 37 34.57 9.13 0.29
N LEU A 38 34.20 10.24 -0.36
CA LEU A 38 34.81 10.67 -1.62
C LEU A 38 36.26 11.13 -1.44
N HIS A 39 36.58 11.75 -0.30
CA HIS A 39 37.96 12.08 0.05
C HIS A 39 38.82 10.81 0.15
N ASN A 40 38.36 9.81 0.89
CA ASN A 40 39.06 8.54 1.05
C ASN A 40 39.25 7.80 -0.29
N LEU A 41 38.22 7.79 -1.15
CA LEU A 41 38.32 7.24 -2.51
C LEU A 41 39.34 8.02 -3.37
N SER A 42 39.38 9.35 -3.28
CA SER A 42 40.35 10.17 -4.03
C SER A 42 41.80 9.84 -3.67
N GLN A 43 42.06 9.49 -2.41
CA GLN A 43 43.37 9.08 -1.91
C GLN A 43 43.69 7.61 -2.20
N GLY A 44 42.75 6.85 -2.77
CA GLY A 44 42.88 5.40 -2.96
C GLY A 44 42.76 4.59 -1.67
N GLN A 45 42.26 5.21 -0.58
CA GLN A 45 42.03 4.57 0.71
C GLN A 45 40.67 3.84 0.70
N VAL A 46 40.58 2.80 -0.13
CA VAL A 46 39.34 2.06 -0.35
C VAL A 46 38.76 1.55 0.97
N GLN A 47 39.56 0.98 1.87
CA GLN A 47 39.04 0.45 3.12
C GLN A 47 38.43 1.52 4.04
N ALA A 48 39.07 2.70 4.14
CA ALA A 48 38.54 3.81 4.93
C ALA A 48 37.21 4.33 4.34
N ALA A 49 37.15 4.46 3.01
CA ALA A 49 35.93 4.83 2.30
C ALA A 49 34.77 3.86 2.58
N LEU A 50 35.05 2.56 2.65
CA LEU A 50 34.02 1.55 2.90
C LEU A 50 33.48 1.60 4.33
N SER A 51 34.36 1.86 5.30
CA SER A 51 33.98 2.05 6.70
C SER A 51 33.09 3.27 6.90
N ASP A 52 33.24 4.32 6.08
CA ASP A 52 32.40 5.53 6.17
C ASP A 52 30.91 5.27 5.85
N VAL A 53 30.61 4.28 5.01
CA VAL A 53 29.23 3.98 4.56
C VAL A 53 28.67 2.67 5.10
N SER A 54 29.51 1.82 5.68
CA SER A 54 29.09 0.57 6.31
C SER A 54 30.02 0.23 7.47
N GLY A 55 29.51 0.39 8.70
CA GLY A 55 30.25 0.13 9.94
C GLY A 55 30.68 -1.32 10.19
N ALA A 56 30.40 -2.25 9.25
CA ALA A 56 30.67 -3.67 9.40
C ALA A 56 31.40 -4.33 8.22
N VAL A 57 32.04 -3.54 7.37
CA VAL A 57 32.92 -4.09 6.34
C VAL A 57 34.21 -4.58 7.00
N THR A 58 34.14 -5.69 7.74
CA THR A 58 35.30 -6.48 8.12
C THR A 58 35.94 -7.05 6.85
N HIS A 59 37.25 -7.27 6.89
CA HIS A 59 38.12 -7.59 5.75
C HIS A 59 37.68 -8.78 4.87
N GLU A 60 36.73 -9.61 5.32
CA GLU A 60 36.40 -10.91 4.73
C GLU A 60 35.13 -10.91 3.84
N GLY A 61 34.19 -9.97 4.02
CA GLY A 61 32.89 -9.98 3.30
C GLY A 61 32.86 -9.24 1.96
N THR A 62 33.99 -8.67 1.56
CA THR A 62 34.08 -7.74 0.42
C THR A 62 34.74 -8.38 -0.80
N PRO A 63 34.04 -8.55 -1.93
CA PRO A 63 34.63 -9.12 -3.14
C PRO A 63 35.80 -8.29 -3.66
N GLN A 64 36.89 -8.96 -4.03
CA GLN A 64 38.12 -8.34 -4.54
C GLN A 64 37.87 -7.49 -5.81
N ALA A 65 36.91 -7.88 -6.64
CA ALA A 65 36.47 -7.12 -7.81
C ALA A 65 35.96 -5.71 -7.44
N TRP A 66 35.33 -5.56 -6.28
CA TRP A 66 34.83 -4.27 -5.79
C TRP A 66 35.96 -3.36 -5.34
N ARG A 67 36.92 -3.90 -4.58
CA ARG A 67 38.12 -3.14 -4.18
C ARG A 67 38.89 -2.65 -5.40
N ALA A 68 39.00 -3.49 -6.44
CA ALA A 68 39.63 -3.11 -7.69
C ALA A 68 38.87 -1.98 -8.39
N GLN A 69 37.53 -2.01 -8.43
CA GLN A 69 36.71 -0.97 -9.05
C GLN A 69 36.73 0.36 -8.27
N LEU A 70 36.65 0.33 -6.95
CA LEU A 70 36.80 1.53 -6.13
C LEU A 70 38.23 2.10 -6.22
N GLY A 71 39.24 1.23 -6.35
CA GLY A 71 40.62 1.63 -6.61
C GLY A 71 40.80 2.39 -7.94
N GLN A 72 39.91 2.19 -8.92
CA GLN A 72 39.93 2.97 -10.17
C GLN A 72 39.48 4.43 -9.97
N LEU A 73 38.83 4.74 -8.85
CA LEU A 73 38.48 6.11 -8.48
C LEU A 73 39.65 6.84 -7.79
N ARG A 74 40.82 6.21 -7.66
CA ARG A 74 42.02 6.88 -7.15
C ARG A 74 42.35 8.10 -8.01
N GLY A 75 42.60 9.23 -7.35
CA GLY A 75 42.86 10.50 -8.02
C GLY A 75 41.61 11.15 -8.60
N LEU A 76 40.39 10.67 -8.27
CA LEU A 76 39.16 11.40 -8.57
C LEU A 76 39.25 12.82 -7.99
N ARG A 77 38.83 13.81 -8.77
CA ARG A 77 38.67 15.19 -8.27
C ARG A 77 37.21 15.55 -8.31
N ILE A 78 36.63 15.79 -7.15
CA ILE A 78 35.24 16.23 -7.02
C ILE A 78 35.17 17.66 -7.53
N THR A 79 34.39 17.90 -8.58
CA THR A 79 34.16 19.25 -9.10
C THR A 79 32.88 19.84 -8.55
N GLN A 80 31.86 19.01 -8.27
CA GLN A 80 30.59 19.46 -7.71
C GLN A 80 29.92 18.33 -6.93
N LEU A 81 29.40 18.64 -5.74
CA LEU A 81 28.47 17.79 -5.00
C LEU A 81 27.30 18.68 -4.61
N GLU A 82 26.13 18.41 -5.19
CA GLU A 82 24.94 19.22 -4.99
C GLU A 82 23.75 18.37 -4.56
N ALA A 83 22.91 18.95 -3.70
CA ALA A 83 21.62 18.41 -3.36
C ALA A 83 20.74 18.29 -4.61
N TYR A 84 20.24 17.09 -4.89
CA TYR A 84 19.48 16.80 -6.10
C TYR A 84 18.03 16.45 -5.75
N ARG A 85 17.08 17.04 -6.49
CA ARG A 85 15.63 16.84 -6.32
C ARG A 85 15.19 16.92 -4.85
N GLN A 86 15.59 17.99 -4.16
CA GLN A 86 15.32 18.21 -2.72
C GLN A 86 13.84 18.09 -2.35
N THR A 87 12.94 18.42 -3.27
CA THR A 87 11.49 18.29 -3.12
C THR A 87 11.00 16.83 -2.96
N LEU A 88 11.88 15.84 -3.14
CA LEU A 88 11.63 14.41 -2.98
C LEU A 88 12.28 13.82 -1.73
N TRP A 89 13.02 14.64 -0.97
CA TRP A 89 13.69 14.18 0.25
C TRP A 89 12.65 13.84 1.33
N ARG A 90 12.93 12.77 2.06
CA ARG A 90 12.11 12.26 3.19
C ARG A 90 12.99 12.20 4.43
N PRO A 91 12.48 12.19 5.67
CA PRO A 91 13.32 12.27 6.88
C PRO A 91 14.61 11.43 6.83
N GLY A 92 14.54 10.17 6.41
CA GLY A 92 15.70 9.28 6.22
C GLY A 92 16.15 9.04 4.77
N PHE A 93 15.88 9.93 3.81
CA PHE A 93 16.34 9.80 2.43
C PHE A 93 16.82 11.14 1.85
N ARG A 94 17.98 11.14 1.20
CA ARG A 94 18.54 12.27 0.46
C ARG A 94 19.10 11.81 -0.88
N GLU A 95 19.05 12.67 -1.89
CA GLU A 95 19.63 12.40 -3.21
C GLU A 95 20.60 13.52 -3.58
N TYR A 96 21.75 13.15 -4.14
CA TYR A 96 22.82 14.06 -4.51
C TYR A 96 23.25 13.84 -5.96
N LYS A 97 23.73 14.91 -6.60
CA LYS A 97 24.42 14.84 -7.89
C LYS A 97 25.90 15.15 -7.66
N LEU A 98 26.73 14.19 -7.99
CA LEU A 98 28.18 14.27 -7.96
C LEU A 98 28.70 14.47 -9.39
N VAL A 99 29.51 15.50 -9.59
CA VAL A 99 30.33 15.70 -10.77
C VAL A 99 31.79 15.59 -10.34
N PHE A 100 32.55 14.79 -11.06
CA PHE A 100 33.96 14.55 -10.75
C PHE A 100 34.76 14.32 -12.02
N THR A 101 36.07 14.53 -11.95
CA THR A 101 36.99 14.22 -13.03
C THR A 101 37.88 13.04 -12.67
N LEU A 102 38.13 12.17 -13.63
CA LEU A 102 39.15 11.11 -13.51
C LEU A 102 40.36 11.40 -14.39
N PRO A 103 41.59 11.19 -13.88
CA PRO A 103 42.82 11.40 -14.65
C PRO A 103 43.03 10.34 -15.75
N ARG A 104 42.39 9.17 -15.62
CA ARG A 104 42.48 8.06 -16.58
C ARG A 104 41.12 7.38 -16.71
N ALA A 105 40.84 6.82 -17.89
CA ALA A 105 39.66 6.00 -18.09
C ALA A 105 39.78 4.70 -17.27
N GLY A 106 38.68 4.27 -16.67
CA GLY A 106 38.56 3.03 -15.91
C GLY A 106 37.54 2.09 -16.55
N SER A 107 37.33 0.91 -15.97
CA SER A 107 36.29 -0.01 -16.45
C SER A 107 34.92 0.57 -16.11
N GLY A 108 34.44 1.39 -17.04
CA GLY A 108 33.15 2.04 -17.00
C GLY A 108 33.25 3.56 -17.04
N PHE A 109 34.23 4.21 -16.43
CA PHE A 109 34.27 5.69 -16.39
C PHE A 109 35.23 6.25 -17.43
N GLU A 110 34.86 7.37 -18.03
CA GLU A 110 35.68 8.03 -19.04
C GLU A 110 36.77 8.87 -18.37
N ALA A 111 37.89 9.08 -19.07
CA ALA A 111 38.83 10.11 -18.67
C ALA A 111 38.13 11.49 -18.81
N GLY A 112 38.34 12.39 -17.86
CA GLY A 112 37.64 13.68 -17.84
C GLY A 112 36.38 13.68 -16.98
N VAL A 113 35.38 14.50 -17.34
CA VAL A 113 34.22 14.81 -16.49
C VAL A 113 33.20 13.68 -16.52
N ASN A 114 32.87 13.18 -15.33
CA ASN A 114 31.88 12.14 -15.09
C ASN A 114 30.78 12.67 -14.15
N ARG A 115 29.61 12.03 -14.20
CA ARG A 115 28.46 12.36 -13.34
C ARG A 115 27.89 11.11 -12.70
N LEU A 116 27.54 11.23 -11.42
CA LEU A 116 26.83 10.24 -10.64
C LEU A 116 25.67 10.89 -9.89
N TYR A 117 24.59 10.13 -9.73
CA TYR A 117 23.47 10.43 -8.86
C TYR A 117 23.52 9.42 -7.72
N LEU A 118 23.49 9.91 -6.49
CA LEU A 118 23.70 9.14 -5.27
C LEU A 118 22.45 9.24 -4.39
N GLY A 119 21.93 8.12 -3.93
CA GLY A 119 20.90 8.05 -2.90
C GLY A 119 21.51 7.66 -1.56
N MET A 120 21.19 8.41 -0.52
CA MET A 120 21.59 8.16 0.86
C MET A 120 20.34 7.83 1.67
N GLU A 121 20.38 6.76 2.45
CA GLU A 121 19.30 6.36 3.37
C GLU A 121 19.76 6.29 4.81
N GLN A 122 18.84 6.59 5.72
CA GLN A 122 18.97 6.43 7.16
C GLN A 122 17.81 5.57 7.66
N ARG A 123 18.13 4.45 8.31
CA ARG A 123 17.12 3.58 8.95
C ARG A 123 17.04 3.92 10.44
N GLY A 124 15.88 4.41 10.88
CA GLY A 124 15.67 4.84 12.27
C GLY A 124 16.68 5.91 12.67
N THR A 125 17.31 5.73 13.83
CA THR A 125 18.42 6.57 14.33
C THR A 125 19.80 6.01 13.96
N GLY A 126 19.88 5.11 12.97
CA GLY A 126 21.15 4.58 12.47
C GLY A 126 21.96 5.61 11.67
N PRO A 127 23.19 5.27 11.26
CA PRO A 127 23.99 6.15 10.40
C PRO A 127 23.40 6.24 8.98
N TRP A 128 23.69 7.34 8.29
CA TRP A 128 23.42 7.49 6.86
C TRP A 128 24.30 6.54 6.04
N LYS A 129 23.71 5.85 5.08
CA LYS A 129 24.41 4.91 4.18
C LYS A 129 24.08 5.23 2.73
N LEU A 130 25.03 4.99 1.84
CA LEU A 130 24.78 5.02 0.41
C LEU A 130 23.85 3.83 0.06
N SER A 131 22.61 4.12 -0.30
CA SER A 131 21.63 3.09 -0.68
C SER A 131 21.68 2.77 -2.16
N GLU A 132 21.90 3.76 -3.03
CA GLU A 132 21.86 3.56 -4.47
C GLU A 132 22.75 4.57 -5.21
N TRP A 133 23.17 4.23 -6.42
CA TRP A 133 23.84 5.16 -7.30
C TRP A 133 23.63 4.83 -8.78
N SER A 134 23.70 5.84 -9.63
CA SER A 134 23.56 5.68 -11.09
C SER A 134 24.26 6.80 -11.85
N ARG A 135 24.56 6.56 -13.12
CA ARG A 135 25.06 7.60 -14.05
C ARG A 135 23.96 8.44 -14.67
N THR A 136 22.75 7.90 -14.67
CA THR A 136 21.54 8.60 -15.10
C THR A 136 20.65 8.84 -13.88
N PRO A 137 19.81 9.90 -13.90
CA PRO A 137 18.85 10.12 -12.82
C PRO A 137 18.01 8.85 -12.61
N LEU A 138 17.94 8.36 -11.38
CA LEU A 138 17.09 7.21 -11.07
C LEU A 138 15.61 7.66 -11.13
N PRO A 139 14.72 6.81 -11.67
CA PRO A 139 13.29 7.10 -11.65
C PRO A 139 12.78 7.27 -10.22
N ARG A 140 12.00 8.33 -9.98
CA ARG A 140 11.36 8.61 -8.68
C ARG A 140 9.88 8.91 -8.88
N LEU A 141 9.12 8.66 -7.83
CA LEU A 141 7.69 8.94 -7.79
C LEU A 141 7.37 9.80 -6.57
N LYS A 142 6.64 10.88 -6.79
CA LYS A 142 6.01 11.68 -5.74
C LYS A 142 4.50 11.57 -5.86
N VAL A 143 3.83 11.31 -4.75
CA VAL A 143 2.37 11.28 -4.68
C VAL A 143 1.92 12.63 -4.14
N LEU A 144 1.10 13.35 -4.92
CA LEU A 144 0.62 14.68 -4.56
C LEU A 144 -0.72 14.66 -3.81
N SER A 145 -1.48 13.57 -3.90
CA SER A 145 -2.82 13.46 -3.31
C SER A 145 -2.83 13.20 -1.80
N GLY A 146 -1.67 13.25 -1.14
CA GLY A 146 -1.51 13.05 0.31
C GLY A 146 -0.94 11.69 0.68
N ASP A 147 -0.90 11.45 1.99
CA ASP A 147 -0.24 10.28 2.60
C ASP A 147 -1.18 9.08 2.78
N THR A 148 -2.42 9.18 2.30
CA THR A 148 -3.42 8.11 2.37
C THR A 148 -4.20 8.08 1.07
N LEU A 149 -4.32 6.88 0.50
CA LEU A 149 -5.10 6.62 -0.69
C LEU A 149 -6.55 6.33 -0.28
N ARG A 150 -7.49 6.84 -1.06
CA ARG A 150 -8.92 6.59 -0.85
C ARG A 150 -9.54 6.11 -2.15
N ALA A 151 -10.38 5.08 -2.07
CA ALA A 151 -11.19 4.66 -3.19
C ALA A 151 -12.02 5.83 -3.74
N ASN A 152 -12.29 5.79 -5.04
CA ASN A 152 -13.10 6.76 -5.76
C ASN A 152 -12.60 8.22 -5.65
N SER A 153 -11.33 8.43 -5.27
CA SER A 153 -10.71 9.75 -5.10
C SER A 153 -9.59 9.98 -6.12
N PRO A 154 -9.35 11.25 -6.54
CA PRO A 154 -8.31 11.57 -7.51
C PRO A 154 -6.91 11.37 -6.93
N VAL A 155 -6.07 10.66 -7.68
CA VAL A 155 -4.64 10.44 -7.40
C VAL A 155 -3.81 11.15 -8.45
N VAL A 156 -2.89 11.99 -8.01
CA VAL A 156 -1.93 12.68 -8.87
C VAL A 156 -0.51 12.26 -8.49
N LEU A 157 0.23 11.82 -9.50
CA LEU A 157 1.61 11.39 -9.41
C LEU A 157 2.51 12.32 -10.21
N GLU A 158 3.68 12.61 -9.66
CA GLU A 158 4.78 13.20 -10.41
C GLU A 158 5.93 12.19 -10.46
N ALA A 159 6.18 11.70 -11.66
CA ALA A 159 7.28 10.82 -11.98
C ALA A 159 8.47 11.66 -12.46
N TYR A 160 9.69 11.32 -12.03
CA TYR A 160 10.91 12.05 -12.32
C TYR A 160 12.03 11.11 -12.75
N GLY A 161 12.94 11.58 -13.60
CA GLY A 161 14.11 10.80 -14.02
C GLY A 161 13.82 9.78 -15.12
N PHE A 162 12.73 9.95 -15.85
CA PHE A 162 12.40 9.13 -17.03
C PHE A 162 13.10 9.70 -18.27
N PRO A 163 13.42 8.87 -19.29
CA PRO A 163 14.00 9.38 -20.53
C PRO A 163 13.05 10.39 -21.21
N LYS A 164 13.59 11.49 -21.75
CA LYS A 164 12.81 12.48 -22.50
C LYS A 164 12.00 11.80 -23.60
N GLY A 165 10.70 12.13 -23.68
CA GLY A 165 9.79 11.58 -24.69
C GLY A 165 9.36 10.14 -24.42
N ALA A 166 9.79 9.50 -23.34
CA ALA A 166 9.34 8.16 -23.00
C ALA A 166 7.85 8.17 -22.60
N ALA A 167 7.12 7.15 -23.04
CA ALA A 167 5.81 6.83 -22.47
C ALA A 167 5.99 6.31 -21.04
N VAL A 168 5.29 6.94 -20.10
CA VAL A 168 5.25 6.56 -18.69
C VAL A 168 3.83 6.15 -18.36
N GLU A 169 3.68 4.97 -17.79
CA GLU A 169 2.42 4.43 -17.31
C GLU A 169 2.43 4.41 -15.78
N ALA A 170 1.25 4.50 -15.17
CA ALA A 170 1.10 4.30 -13.73
C ALA A 170 0.14 3.15 -13.42
N SER A 171 0.48 2.39 -12.39
CA SER A 171 -0.35 1.35 -11.80
C SER A 171 -0.22 1.37 -10.27
N PHE A 172 -0.99 0.54 -9.58
CA PHE A 172 -0.91 0.35 -8.15
C PHE A 172 -1.10 -1.13 -7.81
N GLY A 173 -0.74 -1.52 -6.60
CA GLY A 173 -0.93 -2.88 -6.10
C GLY A 173 -0.41 -3.03 -4.67
N PRO A 174 -0.51 -4.21 -4.06
CA PRO A 174 0.20 -4.48 -2.81
C PRO A 174 1.72 -4.37 -3.01
N PRO A 175 2.49 -4.15 -1.94
CA PRO A 175 3.94 -3.93 -2.01
C PRO A 175 4.73 -5.00 -2.77
N GLU A 176 4.25 -6.25 -2.76
CA GLU A 176 4.91 -7.40 -3.41
C GLU A 176 4.40 -7.68 -4.83
N ALA A 177 3.43 -6.92 -5.34
CA ALA A 177 2.86 -7.18 -6.66
C ALA A 177 3.83 -6.84 -7.81
N GLU A 178 3.86 -7.70 -8.82
CA GLU A 178 4.80 -7.58 -9.94
C GLU A 178 4.44 -6.48 -10.94
N VAL A 179 3.14 -6.19 -11.16
CA VAL A 179 2.52 -4.97 -11.74
C VAL A 179 1.11 -5.29 -12.27
N PHE A 180 0.16 -4.37 -12.09
CA PHE A 180 -1.19 -4.45 -12.67
C PHE A 180 -1.33 -3.62 -13.94
N ALA A 181 -2.49 -3.76 -14.61
CA ALA A 181 -2.85 -2.95 -15.76
C ALA A 181 -2.69 -1.44 -15.47
N PRO A 182 -2.24 -0.63 -16.46
CA PRO A 182 -2.01 0.78 -16.25
C PRO A 182 -3.32 1.56 -16.14
N TYR A 183 -3.41 2.46 -15.16
CA TYR A 183 -4.55 3.34 -14.90
C TYR A 183 -4.36 4.76 -15.45
N ALA A 184 -3.11 5.17 -15.66
CA ALA A 184 -2.78 6.45 -16.27
C ALA A 184 -1.57 6.32 -17.19
N ARG A 185 -1.50 7.22 -18.17
CA ARG A 185 -0.39 7.33 -19.12
C ARG A 185 -0.04 8.79 -19.32
N ALA A 186 1.25 9.06 -19.47
CA ALA A 186 1.78 10.37 -19.80
C ALA A 186 3.08 10.21 -20.61
N THR A 187 3.59 11.31 -21.16
CA THR A 187 4.89 11.35 -21.81
C THR A 187 5.84 12.20 -20.98
N ALA A 188 7.06 11.71 -20.76
CA ALA A 188 8.08 12.44 -20.03
C ALA A 188 8.56 13.67 -20.81
N ASP A 189 8.59 14.82 -20.15
CA ASP A 189 9.03 16.11 -20.70
C ASP A 189 10.56 16.16 -20.96
N ALA A 190 11.06 17.32 -21.37
CA ALA A 190 12.49 17.52 -21.64
C ALA A 190 13.38 17.33 -20.39
N GLN A 191 12.81 17.46 -19.20
CA GLN A 191 13.45 17.29 -17.90
C GLN A 191 13.26 15.88 -17.35
N GLY A 192 12.62 14.98 -18.10
CA GLY A 192 12.34 13.61 -17.69
C GLY A 192 11.26 13.50 -16.62
N ARG A 193 10.33 14.46 -16.59
CA ARG A 193 9.19 14.49 -15.67
C ARG A 193 7.92 14.10 -16.39
N ALA A 194 7.06 13.34 -15.73
CA ALA A 194 5.72 13.03 -16.22
C ALA A 194 4.72 13.20 -15.08
N ARG A 195 3.61 13.90 -15.35
CA ARG A 195 2.51 14.04 -14.40
C ARG A 195 1.40 13.09 -14.82
N LEU A 196 1.03 12.17 -13.92
CA LEU A 196 -0.02 11.18 -14.16
C LEU A 196 -1.18 11.44 -13.21
N ALA A 197 -2.41 11.27 -13.69
CA ALA A 197 -3.60 11.41 -12.87
C ALA A 197 -4.61 10.31 -13.21
N PHE A 198 -5.22 9.74 -12.18
CA PHE A 198 -6.31 8.77 -12.31
C PHE A 198 -7.22 8.85 -11.07
N VAL A 199 -8.39 8.22 -11.15
CA VAL A 199 -9.24 8.01 -9.97
C VAL A 199 -8.87 6.66 -9.39
N MET A 200 -8.49 6.62 -8.11
CA MET A 200 -8.21 5.36 -7.43
C MET A 200 -9.48 4.50 -7.43
N PRO A 201 -9.49 3.33 -8.07
CA PRO A 201 -10.69 2.50 -8.12
C PRO A 201 -11.01 1.91 -6.75
N ALA A 202 -12.27 1.56 -6.53
CA ALA A 202 -12.68 0.77 -5.36
C ALA A 202 -12.55 -0.75 -5.61
N THR A 203 -12.58 -1.15 -6.88
CA THR A 203 -12.59 -2.54 -7.34
C THR A 203 -11.54 -2.78 -8.42
N LEU A 204 -11.08 -4.02 -8.54
CA LEU A 204 -10.22 -4.52 -9.60
C LEU A 204 -11.02 -5.40 -10.56
N PRO A 205 -10.90 -5.18 -11.88
CA PRO A 205 -11.50 -6.07 -12.85
C PRO A 205 -10.72 -7.39 -12.87
N MET A 206 -11.40 -8.47 -12.50
CA MET A 206 -10.89 -9.84 -12.59
C MET A 206 -11.43 -10.49 -13.87
N PRO A 207 -10.56 -11.08 -14.72
CA PRO A 207 -11.02 -11.80 -15.91
C PRO A 207 -11.78 -13.08 -15.52
N THR A 208 -12.40 -13.74 -16.51
CA THR A 208 -12.92 -15.10 -16.29
C THR A 208 -11.76 -16.03 -15.98
N GLU A 209 -11.84 -16.71 -14.85
CA GLU A 209 -10.82 -17.66 -14.39
C GLU A 209 -11.37 -19.07 -14.51
N THR A 210 -10.58 -20.01 -15.04
CA THR A 210 -10.98 -21.42 -15.15
C THR A 210 -10.00 -22.27 -14.36
N TYR A 211 -10.56 -23.06 -13.44
CA TYR A 211 -9.80 -23.90 -12.53
C TYR A 211 -10.07 -25.36 -12.86
N ARG A 212 -9.00 -26.16 -12.81
CA ARG A 212 -9.11 -27.61 -12.87
C ARG A 212 -9.21 -28.14 -11.45
N MET A 213 -10.31 -28.80 -11.15
CA MET A 213 -10.60 -29.37 -9.85
C MET A 213 -9.84 -30.70 -9.65
N PRO A 214 -9.63 -31.17 -8.40
CA PRO A 214 -8.95 -32.44 -8.13
C PRO A 214 -9.60 -33.67 -8.78
N ASP A 215 -10.91 -33.63 -9.01
CA ASP A 215 -11.69 -34.68 -9.69
C ASP A 215 -11.57 -34.65 -11.22
N GLY A 216 -10.77 -33.72 -11.77
CA GLY A 216 -10.56 -33.52 -13.20
C GLY A 216 -11.63 -32.67 -13.88
N SER A 217 -12.70 -32.29 -13.18
CA SER A 217 -13.69 -31.34 -13.69
C SER A 217 -13.10 -29.93 -13.81
N THR A 218 -13.78 -29.05 -14.55
CA THR A 218 -13.41 -27.64 -14.66
C THR A 218 -14.49 -26.77 -14.06
N ARG A 219 -14.07 -25.78 -13.30
CA ARG A 219 -14.96 -24.77 -12.73
C ARG A 219 -14.51 -23.40 -13.20
N SER A 220 -15.40 -22.67 -13.86
CA SER A 220 -15.15 -21.31 -14.30
C SER A 220 -15.80 -20.32 -13.33
N VAL A 221 -15.02 -19.33 -12.91
CA VAL A 221 -15.51 -18.16 -12.20
C VAL A 221 -15.65 -17.04 -13.24
N PRO A 222 -16.85 -16.46 -13.42
CA PRO A 222 -17.04 -15.40 -14.40
C PRO A 222 -16.20 -14.17 -14.05
N ALA A 223 -15.89 -13.36 -15.06
CA ALA A 223 -15.30 -12.05 -14.88
C ALA A 223 -16.12 -11.22 -13.87
N ARG A 224 -15.43 -10.54 -12.95
CA ARG A 224 -16.05 -9.85 -11.82
C ARG A 224 -15.18 -8.70 -11.34
N ASP A 225 -15.81 -7.70 -10.74
CA ASP A 225 -15.10 -6.60 -10.10
C ASP A 225 -14.93 -6.90 -8.60
N LEU A 226 -13.69 -7.09 -8.18
CA LEU A 226 -13.34 -7.46 -6.81
C LEU A 226 -12.95 -6.21 -6.01
N PRO A 227 -13.57 -5.92 -4.85
CA PRO A 227 -13.11 -4.84 -3.98
C PRO A 227 -11.65 -5.00 -3.58
N ILE A 228 -10.91 -3.88 -3.55
CA ILE A 228 -9.52 -3.85 -3.08
C ILE A 228 -9.54 -3.89 -1.56
N LEU A 229 -9.27 -5.05 -0.97
CA LEU A 229 -9.34 -5.26 0.48
C LEU A 229 -7.99 -4.97 1.17
N GLU A 230 -6.91 -4.83 0.40
CA GLU A 230 -5.59 -4.47 0.90
C GLU A 230 -5.63 -3.13 1.62
N THR A 231 -5.12 -3.07 2.84
CA THR A 231 -5.07 -1.84 3.65
C THR A 231 -3.87 -0.96 3.30
N GLU A 232 -2.96 -1.47 2.48
CA GLU A 232 -1.70 -0.84 2.11
C GLU A 232 -1.41 -1.09 0.63
N LEU A 233 -1.08 -0.02 -0.09
CA LEU A 233 -0.77 -0.07 -1.52
C LEU A 233 0.52 0.67 -1.81
N VAL A 234 1.18 0.27 -2.90
CA VAL A 234 2.22 1.04 -3.56
C VAL A 234 1.72 1.54 -4.90
N LEU A 235 2.16 2.74 -5.28
CA LEU A 235 1.96 3.32 -6.60
C LEU A 235 3.25 3.15 -7.39
N MET A 236 3.11 2.83 -8.67
CA MET A 236 4.23 2.59 -9.57
C MET A 236 4.10 3.50 -10.78
N ALA A 237 5.22 4.05 -11.23
CA ALA A 237 5.35 4.68 -12.54
C ALA A 237 6.45 3.98 -13.32
N TYR A 238 6.19 3.58 -14.56
CA TYR A 238 7.14 2.78 -15.34
C TYR A 238 7.02 3.03 -16.84
N THR A 239 8.09 2.74 -17.58
CA THR A 239 8.03 2.66 -19.04
C THR A 239 7.55 1.29 -19.50
N PRO A 240 6.88 1.16 -20.66
CA PRO A 240 6.56 -0.15 -21.24
C PRO A 240 7.77 -1.09 -21.25
N GLY A 241 7.57 -2.34 -20.83
CA GLY A 241 8.65 -3.32 -20.66
C GLY A 241 9.59 -3.07 -19.48
N PHE A 242 9.20 -2.22 -18.52
CA PHE A 242 9.82 -2.04 -17.19
C PHE A 242 11.30 -1.65 -17.18
N ARG A 243 11.81 -1.08 -18.27
CA ARG A 243 13.21 -0.62 -18.34
C ARG A 243 13.52 0.47 -17.31
N HIS A 244 12.54 1.30 -17.02
CA HIS A 244 12.58 2.31 -15.96
C HIS A 244 11.32 2.16 -15.10
N LYS A 245 11.50 2.06 -13.78
CA LYS A 245 10.42 1.91 -12.79
C LYS A 245 10.72 2.77 -11.57
N ALA A 246 9.72 3.48 -11.09
CA ALA A 246 9.71 4.20 -9.83
C ALA A 246 8.53 3.68 -8.98
N VAL A 247 8.74 3.56 -7.68
CA VAL A 247 7.72 3.07 -6.72
C VAL A 247 7.58 4.08 -5.59
N SER A 248 6.36 4.33 -5.14
CA SER A 248 6.11 5.12 -3.93
C SER A 248 6.55 4.35 -2.68
N PRO A 249 6.69 5.00 -1.52
CA PRO A 249 6.55 4.28 -0.26
C PRO A 249 5.19 3.56 -0.17
N VAL A 250 5.08 2.63 0.78
CA VAL A 250 3.80 2.02 1.15
C VAL A 250 2.87 3.10 1.68
N LEU A 251 1.65 3.13 1.16
CA LEU A 251 0.63 4.11 1.50
C LEU A 251 -0.59 3.39 2.05
N PRO A 252 -1.15 3.82 3.20
CA PRO A 252 -2.44 3.36 3.67
C PRO A 252 -3.51 3.56 2.59
N TYR A 253 -4.36 2.56 2.40
CA TYR A 253 -5.50 2.61 1.51
C TYR A 253 -6.80 2.43 2.30
N ARG A 254 -7.77 3.29 1.99
CA ARG A 254 -9.12 3.22 2.54
C ARG A 254 -10.11 2.90 1.44
N LEU A 255 -10.60 1.67 1.44
CA LEU A 255 -11.70 1.26 0.59
C LEU A 255 -13.00 2.00 1.00
N VAL A 256 -13.65 2.61 0.03
CA VAL A 256 -14.97 3.22 0.16
C VAL A 256 -15.79 2.83 -1.06
N LEU A 257 -16.71 1.88 -0.87
CA LEU A 257 -17.62 1.45 -1.92
C LEU A 257 -18.83 2.40 -2.01
N SER A 258 -19.11 2.85 -3.22
CA SER A 258 -20.24 3.71 -3.58
C SER A 258 -21.35 2.90 -4.24
N GLU A 259 -22.53 3.49 -4.45
CA GLU A 259 -23.66 2.76 -5.08
C GLU A 259 -23.37 2.22 -6.48
N ARG A 260 -22.42 2.83 -7.20
CA ARG A 260 -22.01 2.37 -8.54
C ARG A 260 -21.20 1.07 -8.48
N ASP A 261 -20.57 0.82 -7.33
CA ASP A 261 -19.74 -0.36 -7.09
C ASP A 261 -20.61 -1.57 -6.64
N LEU A 262 -21.93 -1.37 -6.48
CA LEU A 262 -22.90 -2.39 -6.08
C LEU A 262 -23.73 -2.86 -7.30
N GLY A 263 -23.41 -4.02 -7.87
CA GLY A 263 -24.15 -4.58 -9.01
C GLY A 263 -25.27 -5.57 -8.63
N GLY A 264 -25.08 -6.29 -7.53
CA GLY A 264 -26.00 -7.33 -7.07
C GLY A 264 -27.18 -6.80 -6.27
N ARG A 265 -28.27 -7.58 -6.22
CA ARG A 265 -29.47 -7.27 -5.44
C ARG A 265 -29.94 -8.53 -4.72
N PHE A 266 -30.23 -8.39 -3.44
CA PHE A 266 -30.91 -9.40 -2.64
C PHE A 266 -32.25 -8.86 -2.18
N ALA A 267 -33.29 -9.67 -2.27
CA ALA A 267 -34.62 -9.32 -1.79
C ALA A 267 -35.37 -10.56 -1.31
N GLN A 268 -35.88 -10.48 -0.09
CA GLN A 268 -36.83 -11.43 0.50
C GLN A 268 -37.85 -10.65 1.35
N PRO A 269 -38.97 -11.27 1.76
CA PRO A 269 -39.93 -10.58 2.63
C PRO A 269 -39.26 -9.97 3.87
N GLY A 270 -39.30 -8.64 3.96
CA GLY A 270 -38.77 -7.89 5.10
C GLY A 270 -37.28 -7.57 5.08
N LEU A 271 -36.52 -7.94 4.03
CA LEU A 271 -35.11 -7.59 3.89
C LEU A 271 -34.73 -7.46 2.41
N ALA A 272 -34.20 -6.30 2.02
CA ALA A 272 -33.55 -6.12 0.73
C ALA A 272 -32.28 -5.26 0.87
N PHE A 273 -31.29 -5.51 0.00
CA PHE A 273 -30.04 -4.73 -0.05
C PHE A 273 -29.30 -4.99 -1.37
N ARG A 274 -28.29 -4.17 -1.64
CA ARG A 274 -27.36 -4.32 -2.77
C ARG A 274 -25.99 -4.78 -2.29
N TYR A 275 -25.26 -5.50 -3.14
CA TYR A 275 -23.93 -6.03 -2.83
C TYR A 275 -22.99 -5.94 -4.05
N PRO A 276 -21.64 -6.01 -3.86
CA PRO A 276 -20.70 -5.88 -4.96
C PRO A 276 -20.75 -7.09 -5.92
N PRO A 277 -20.44 -6.93 -7.22
CA PRO A 277 -20.59 -7.99 -8.23
C PRO A 277 -19.83 -9.30 -7.95
N ALA A 278 -18.69 -9.23 -7.28
CA ALA A 278 -17.89 -10.41 -6.91
C ALA A 278 -18.48 -11.25 -5.74
N TYR A 279 -19.62 -10.83 -5.20
CA TYR A 279 -20.26 -11.46 -4.05
C TYR A 279 -21.59 -12.09 -4.48
N ARG A 280 -22.10 -12.97 -3.62
CA ARG A 280 -23.47 -13.47 -3.71
C ARG A 280 -24.14 -13.38 -2.34
N ALA A 281 -25.44 -13.16 -2.33
CA ALA A 281 -26.23 -13.17 -1.10
C ALA A 281 -27.10 -14.44 -1.06
N GLU A 282 -27.19 -15.04 0.12
CA GLU A 282 -27.99 -16.23 0.38
C GLU A 282 -28.92 -15.99 1.57
N ALA A 283 -30.17 -16.43 1.46
CA ALA A 283 -31.10 -16.43 2.58
C ALA A 283 -30.69 -17.47 3.62
N THR A 284 -30.90 -17.14 4.89
CA THR A 284 -30.78 -18.07 6.01
C THR A 284 -32.07 -18.08 6.82
N PRO A 285 -32.34 -19.08 7.68
CA PRO A 285 -33.54 -19.10 8.52
C PRO A 285 -33.69 -17.85 9.39
N GLU A 286 -32.58 -17.23 9.76
CA GLU A 286 -32.53 -16.06 10.65
C GLU A 286 -32.27 -14.74 9.91
N GLY A 287 -32.07 -14.75 8.59
CA GLY A 287 -31.75 -13.55 7.83
C GLY A 287 -31.08 -13.82 6.49
N ALA A 288 -29.85 -13.33 6.32
CA ALA A 288 -29.07 -13.49 5.10
C ALA A 288 -27.56 -13.50 5.39
N ARG A 289 -26.79 -14.10 4.50
CA ARG A 289 -25.32 -14.01 4.48
C ARG A 289 -24.85 -13.57 3.10
N VAL A 290 -23.75 -12.82 3.06
CA VAL A 290 -23.09 -12.37 1.84
C VAL A 290 -21.73 -13.03 1.77
N LEU A 291 -21.52 -13.74 0.67
CA LEU A 291 -20.36 -14.56 0.44
C LEU A 291 -19.52 -13.96 -0.68
N GLU A 292 -18.22 -13.80 -0.45
CA GLU A 292 -17.27 -13.55 -1.52
C GLU A 292 -17.10 -14.83 -2.35
N VAL A 293 -17.29 -14.74 -3.66
CA VAL A 293 -17.23 -15.90 -4.55
C VAL A 293 -15.79 -16.10 -5.00
N HIS A 294 -15.13 -17.10 -4.42
CA HIS A 294 -13.87 -17.62 -4.95
C HIS A 294 -14.12 -18.90 -5.77
N ALA A 295 -13.08 -19.32 -6.48
CA ALA A 295 -13.14 -20.49 -7.34
C ALA A 295 -13.33 -21.81 -6.58
N LEU A 296 -12.66 -21.91 -5.44
CA LEU A 296 -12.61 -23.14 -4.65
C LEU A 296 -13.68 -23.08 -3.55
N ASP A 297 -13.73 -21.98 -2.81
CA ASP A 297 -14.61 -21.81 -1.65
C ASP A 297 -15.41 -20.50 -1.71
N ALA A 298 -16.43 -20.40 -0.88
CA ALA A 298 -17.15 -19.14 -0.65
C ALA A 298 -16.80 -18.67 0.76
N VAL A 299 -16.29 -17.45 0.88
CA VAL A 299 -15.90 -16.87 2.19
C VAL A 299 -17.04 -15.98 2.68
N GLU A 300 -17.51 -16.21 3.91
CA GLU A 300 -18.54 -15.37 4.51
C GLU A 300 -17.97 -13.99 4.85
N ALA A 301 -18.42 -12.98 4.10
CA ALA A 301 -17.96 -11.61 4.22
C ALA A 301 -18.80 -10.80 5.22
N VAL A 302 -20.14 -10.90 5.08
CA VAL A 302 -21.10 -10.13 5.87
C VAL A 302 -22.28 -11.03 6.26
N THR A 303 -22.73 -10.92 7.50
CA THR A 303 -23.89 -11.65 8.02
C THR A 303 -24.95 -10.67 8.51
N LEU A 304 -26.21 -10.90 8.12
CA LEU A 304 -27.39 -10.16 8.52
C LEU A 304 -28.31 -11.09 9.30
N ARG A 305 -28.51 -10.79 10.58
CA ARG A 305 -29.34 -11.60 11.48
C ARG A 305 -30.51 -10.78 11.99
N ARG A 306 -31.72 -11.33 11.93
CA ARG A 306 -32.91 -10.78 12.57
C ARG A 306 -33.06 -11.39 13.95
N LEU A 307 -33.17 -10.54 14.96
CA LEU A 307 -33.42 -10.93 16.34
C LEU A 307 -34.78 -10.40 16.79
N PRO A 308 -35.49 -11.11 17.67
CA PRO A 308 -36.61 -10.51 18.40
C PRO A 308 -36.07 -9.36 19.26
N ARG A 309 -36.87 -8.30 19.43
CA ARG A 309 -36.49 -7.23 20.33
C ARG A 309 -36.50 -7.75 21.78
N ALA A 310 -35.42 -7.53 22.52
CA ALA A 310 -35.30 -7.97 23.90
C ALA A 310 -36.32 -7.21 24.77
N MET A 311 -37.04 -7.94 25.62
CA MET A 311 -38.02 -7.35 26.53
C MET A 311 -37.40 -6.32 27.49
N ALA A 312 -36.16 -6.57 27.94
CA ALA A 312 -35.42 -5.63 28.79
C ALA A 312 -35.07 -4.30 28.07
N GLY A 313 -35.18 -4.26 26.74
CA GLY A 313 -35.04 -3.05 25.94
C GLY A 313 -36.37 -2.44 25.50
N ALA A 314 -37.50 -2.86 26.09
CA ALA A 314 -38.80 -2.23 25.87
C ALA A 314 -38.78 -0.76 26.34
N GLY A 315 -39.39 0.14 25.56
CA GLY A 315 -39.42 1.58 25.84
C GLY A 315 -38.16 2.36 25.50
N LEU A 316 -37.03 1.70 25.20
CA LEU A 316 -35.83 2.39 24.71
C LEU A 316 -36.06 2.98 23.31
N THR A 317 -35.48 4.15 23.07
CA THR A 317 -35.33 4.68 21.70
C THR A 317 -34.38 3.79 20.89
N SER A 318 -34.41 3.88 19.56
CA SER A 318 -33.50 3.11 18.70
C SER A 318 -32.03 3.36 19.02
N ALA A 319 -31.67 4.62 19.31
CA ALA A 319 -30.31 5.01 19.70
C ALA A 319 -29.87 4.38 21.03
N GLU A 320 -30.75 4.41 22.04
CA GLU A 320 -30.46 3.82 23.36
C GLU A 320 -30.38 2.29 23.29
N TYR A 321 -31.27 1.68 22.51
CA TYR A 321 -31.24 0.24 22.27
C TYR A 321 -29.93 -0.16 21.59
N ALA A 322 -29.51 0.57 20.56
CA ALA A 322 -28.24 0.32 19.88
C ALA A 322 -27.04 0.39 20.84
N ARG A 323 -26.96 1.39 21.73
CA ARG A 323 -25.90 1.49 22.74
C ARG A 323 -25.89 0.32 23.73
N ARG A 324 -27.05 -0.29 23.97
CA ARG A 324 -27.20 -1.43 24.91
C ARG A 324 -27.21 -2.78 24.22
N LEU A 325 -27.01 -2.84 22.90
CA LEU A 325 -27.19 -4.05 22.10
C LEU A 325 -26.40 -5.25 22.64
N GLY A 326 -25.13 -5.05 23.00
CA GLY A 326 -24.27 -6.11 23.57
C GLY A 326 -24.81 -6.68 24.89
N ALA A 327 -25.36 -5.82 25.77
CA ALA A 327 -25.95 -6.24 27.03
C ALA A 327 -27.36 -6.86 26.86
N LEU A 328 -28.09 -6.46 25.82
CA LEU A 328 -29.44 -6.95 25.54
C LEU A 328 -29.46 -8.30 24.82
N HIS A 329 -28.38 -8.65 24.09
CA HIS A 329 -28.23 -9.89 23.33
C HIS A 329 -26.89 -10.58 23.64
N PRO A 330 -26.65 -11.01 24.89
CA PRO A 330 -25.38 -11.63 25.30
C PRO A 330 -25.14 -13.00 24.64
N ASP A 331 -26.19 -13.64 24.13
CA ASP A 331 -26.14 -14.89 23.36
C ASP A 331 -25.47 -14.70 21.99
N LEU A 332 -25.58 -13.51 21.39
CA LEU A 332 -24.95 -13.21 20.10
C LEU A 332 -23.52 -12.68 20.26
N PHE A 333 -23.28 -11.83 21.27
CA PHE A 333 -22.01 -11.11 21.39
C PHE A 333 -21.09 -11.63 22.51
N GLY A 334 -21.62 -12.47 23.40
CA GLY A 334 -20.94 -12.87 24.62
C GLY A 334 -21.17 -11.89 25.78
N ALA A 335 -21.21 -12.40 27.01
CA ALA A 335 -21.55 -11.62 28.20
C ALA A 335 -20.56 -10.49 28.54
N ALA A 336 -19.30 -10.59 28.08
CA ALA A 336 -18.26 -9.59 28.31
C ALA A 336 -18.21 -8.48 27.24
N ALA A 337 -19.06 -8.58 26.20
CA ALA A 337 -18.99 -7.67 25.07
C ALA A 337 -19.34 -6.23 25.44
N ARG A 338 -18.50 -5.30 24.99
CA ARG A 338 -18.74 -3.86 25.14
C ARG A 338 -18.98 -3.25 23.78
N LEU A 339 -20.06 -2.50 23.62
CA LEU A 339 -20.38 -1.83 22.37
C LEU A 339 -20.29 -0.32 22.56
N GLU A 340 -19.43 0.31 21.78
CA GLU A 340 -19.35 1.77 21.66
C GLU A 340 -20.02 2.20 20.36
N VAL A 341 -21.02 3.08 20.43
CA VAL A 341 -21.72 3.58 19.23
C VAL A 341 -20.96 4.78 18.69
N GLU A 342 -20.48 4.66 17.44
CA GLU A 342 -19.69 5.69 16.76
C GLU A 342 -20.55 6.65 15.93
N GLY A 343 -21.74 6.19 15.50
CA GLY A 343 -22.62 6.99 14.64
C GLY A 343 -23.83 6.22 14.12
N HIS A 344 -24.49 6.80 13.11
CA HIS A 344 -25.58 6.16 12.39
C HIS A 344 -25.49 6.48 10.89
N GLU A 345 -26.09 5.60 10.09
CA GLU A 345 -26.24 5.72 8.64
C GLU A 345 -27.73 5.61 8.31
N ASP A 346 -28.21 6.48 7.42
CA ASP A 346 -29.58 6.36 6.92
C ASP A 346 -29.72 5.11 6.06
N THR A 347 -30.77 4.34 6.31
CA THR A 347 -31.14 3.21 5.45
C THR A 347 -32.04 3.70 4.31
N ARG A 348 -32.30 2.83 3.33
CA ARG A 348 -33.30 3.13 2.28
C ARG A 348 -34.74 3.04 2.79
N THR A 349 -34.98 2.45 3.96
CA THR A 349 -36.28 2.52 4.63
C THR A 349 -36.47 3.93 5.22
N PRO A 350 -37.47 4.72 4.78
CA PRO A 350 -37.67 6.08 5.27
C PRO A 350 -37.85 6.13 6.80
N GLY A 351 -37.13 7.05 7.45
CA GLY A 351 -37.19 7.25 8.90
C GLY A 351 -36.48 6.16 9.72
N VAL A 352 -35.75 5.24 9.08
CA VAL A 352 -35.04 4.15 9.74
C VAL A 352 -33.53 4.33 9.53
N ALA A 353 -32.79 4.35 10.64
CA ALA A 353 -31.34 4.45 10.65
C ALA A 353 -30.69 3.15 11.14
N ALA A 354 -29.52 2.84 10.60
CA ALA A 354 -28.63 1.80 11.07
C ALA A 354 -27.57 2.42 11.98
N TRP A 355 -27.49 1.96 13.23
CA TRP A 355 -26.53 2.46 14.21
C TRP A 355 -25.24 1.67 14.12
N ARG A 356 -24.14 2.36 13.83
CA ARG A 356 -22.79 1.79 13.76
C ARG A 356 -22.17 1.77 15.15
N GLY A 357 -21.63 0.63 15.55
CA GLY A 357 -20.85 0.52 16.77
C GLY A 357 -19.64 -0.39 16.62
N LEU A 358 -18.67 -0.15 17.51
CA LEU A 358 -17.47 -0.93 17.68
C LEU A 358 -17.67 -1.89 18.86
N LEU A 359 -17.86 -3.16 18.54
CA LEU A 359 -17.98 -4.23 19.50
C LEU A 359 -16.57 -4.69 19.91
N SER A 360 -16.28 -4.63 21.20
CA SER A 360 -15.04 -5.16 21.78
C SER A 360 -15.33 -6.44 22.54
N VAL A 361 -14.73 -7.55 22.11
CA VAL A 361 -14.80 -8.87 22.76
C VAL A 361 -13.37 -9.39 22.93
N ASP A 362 -12.95 -9.63 24.17
CA ASP A 362 -11.62 -10.17 24.50
C ASP A 362 -10.44 -9.45 23.81
N GLY A 363 -10.53 -8.13 23.70
CA GLY A 363 -9.50 -7.29 23.06
C GLY A 363 -9.57 -7.24 21.53
N THR A 364 -10.45 -8.03 20.90
CA THR A 364 -10.74 -7.95 19.47
C THR A 364 -11.88 -6.96 19.22
N GLN A 365 -11.70 -6.11 18.20
CA GLN A 365 -12.71 -5.14 17.79
C GLN A 365 -13.38 -5.54 16.48
N GLN A 366 -14.71 -5.47 16.46
CA GLN A 366 -15.55 -5.76 15.30
C GLN A 366 -16.56 -4.65 15.08
N VAL A 367 -16.77 -4.26 13.82
CA VAL A 367 -17.82 -3.30 13.47
C VAL A 367 -19.17 -4.02 13.36
N VAL A 368 -20.16 -3.47 14.04
CA VAL A 368 -21.53 -3.99 14.08
C VAL A 368 -22.49 -2.86 13.71
N TYR A 369 -23.44 -3.14 12.82
CA TYR A 369 -24.59 -2.26 12.62
C TYR A 369 -25.83 -2.88 13.26
N SER A 370 -26.69 -2.02 13.80
CA SER A 370 -28.00 -2.41 14.29
C SER A 370 -29.11 -1.53 13.72
N VAL A 371 -30.16 -2.17 13.19
CA VAL A 371 -31.39 -1.49 12.78
C VAL A 371 -32.50 -1.91 13.73
N VAL A 372 -32.94 -0.97 14.57
CA VAL A 372 -33.90 -1.24 15.64
C VAL A 372 -35.31 -0.92 15.14
N CYS A 373 -36.15 -1.96 15.10
CA CYS A 373 -37.56 -1.87 14.70
C CYS A 373 -38.48 -2.18 15.90
N PRO A 374 -39.79 -1.93 15.81
CA PRO A 374 -40.70 -2.10 16.94
C PRO A 374 -40.65 -3.50 17.58
N GLN A 375 -40.65 -4.56 16.77
CA GLN A 375 -40.69 -5.95 17.24
C GLN A 375 -39.39 -6.74 17.03
N SER A 376 -38.46 -6.22 16.25
CA SER A 376 -37.22 -6.93 15.90
C SER A 376 -36.04 -5.98 15.76
N VAL A 377 -34.84 -6.54 15.83
CA VAL A 377 -33.59 -5.83 15.57
C VAL A 377 -32.83 -6.59 14.50
N TRP A 378 -32.40 -5.89 13.46
CA TRP A 378 -31.44 -6.45 12.50
C TRP A 378 -30.04 -6.13 12.96
N VAL A 379 -29.18 -7.13 13.01
CA VAL A 379 -27.75 -6.99 13.31
C VAL A 379 -26.98 -7.36 12.06
N VAL A 380 -26.07 -6.48 11.64
CA VAL A 380 -25.17 -6.73 10.51
C VAL A 380 -23.75 -6.77 11.04
N THR A 381 -23.03 -7.86 10.77
CA THR A 381 -21.63 -8.07 11.17
C THR A 381 -20.80 -8.42 9.96
N ALA A 382 -19.50 -8.10 10.01
CA ALA A 382 -18.54 -8.52 9.00
C ALA A 382 -17.21 -8.89 9.65
N GLN A 383 -16.40 -9.68 8.95
CA GLN A 383 -15.00 -9.85 9.33
C GLN A 383 -14.20 -8.60 8.94
N GLN A 384 -13.09 -8.34 9.62
CA GLN A 384 -12.26 -7.13 9.49
C GLN A 384 -12.02 -6.63 8.05
N PRO A 385 -11.58 -7.45 7.07
CA PRO A 385 -11.34 -6.94 5.72
C PRO A 385 -12.63 -6.53 4.98
N TYR A 386 -13.79 -7.04 5.39
CA TYR A 386 -15.07 -6.81 4.70
C TYR A 386 -15.92 -5.69 5.32
N VAL A 387 -15.43 -4.97 6.32
CA VAL A 387 -16.13 -3.81 6.90
C VAL A 387 -16.54 -2.78 5.82
N PRO A 388 -15.72 -2.45 4.81
CA PRO A 388 -16.17 -1.55 3.74
C PRO A 388 -17.33 -2.10 2.89
N VAL A 389 -17.43 -3.43 2.77
CA VAL A 389 -18.55 -4.12 2.10
C VAL A 389 -19.80 -4.04 2.97
N GLN A 390 -19.66 -4.24 4.29
CA GLN A 390 -20.72 -4.05 5.29
C GLN A 390 -21.29 -2.63 5.23
N ASP A 391 -20.44 -1.60 5.27
CA ASP A 391 -20.83 -0.19 5.22
C ASP A 391 -21.65 0.12 3.96
N ALA A 392 -21.21 -0.39 2.80
CA ALA A 392 -21.90 -0.17 1.53
C ALA A 392 -23.25 -0.88 1.45
N LEU A 393 -23.34 -2.09 2.00
CA LEU A 393 -24.59 -2.85 2.07
C LEU A 393 -25.60 -2.11 2.94
N VAL A 394 -25.19 -1.65 4.13
CA VAL A 394 -26.06 -0.94 5.10
C VAL A 394 -26.68 0.32 4.49
N ARG A 395 -25.93 1.10 3.70
CA ARG A 395 -26.47 2.27 2.98
C ARG A 395 -27.57 1.93 1.98
N SER A 396 -27.61 0.69 1.49
CA SER A 396 -28.63 0.21 0.56
C SER A 396 -29.72 -0.64 1.22
N LEU A 397 -29.66 -0.78 2.55
CA LEU A 397 -30.50 -1.70 3.31
C LEU A 397 -31.94 -1.19 3.37
N GLU A 398 -32.88 -2.11 3.12
CA GLU A 398 -34.30 -1.91 3.29
C GLU A 398 -34.82 -3.01 4.22
N VAL A 399 -35.37 -2.61 5.36
CA VAL A 399 -35.94 -3.50 6.36
C VAL A 399 -37.44 -3.33 6.45
N GLY A 400 -38.18 -4.43 6.39
CA GLY A 400 -39.63 -4.47 6.59
C GLY A 400 -40.00 -4.66 8.05
N GLY A 401 -41.23 -4.26 8.41
CA GLY A 401 -41.73 -4.34 9.80
C GLY A 401 -41.15 -3.26 10.73
N CYS A 402 -40.60 -2.18 10.17
CA CYS A 402 -40.03 -1.04 10.89
C CYS A 402 -40.87 0.24 10.73
N ARG A 403 -42.06 0.11 10.15
CA ARG A 403 -43.07 1.16 10.02
C ARG A 403 -44.20 0.95 11.01
#